data_AF-A0A315EFA4-F1
#
_entry.id   AF-A0A315EFA4-F1
#
_cell.length_a   1.000
_cell.length_b   1.000
_cell.length_c   1.000
_cell.angle_alpha   90.00
_cell.angle_beta   90.00
_cell.angle_gamma   90.00
#
_symmetry.space_group_name_H-M   'P 1'
#
loop_
_entity.id
_entity.type
_entity.pdbx_description
1 polymer ?
#
loop_
_entity_poly.entity_id
_entity_poly.type
_entity_poly.pdbx_seq_one_letter_code
_entity_poly.pdbx_strand_id
1 'polypeptide(L)'
;MGLLCLFTVFLTGCQTMGGGVIPSAEYEKFTPKPTDKRIMKEVNLRWEVRDDVAQYCAKSIGMGREQAYITPPVACAVWHVQRQECVIVTGKETSHVALGHEVRHCFEGHFHK
;
A
#
# COMPACT_ATOMS: atom_id res chain seq x y z
N MET A 1 50.00 12.95 -23.15
CA MET A 1 48.93 13.97 -23.24
C MET A 1 47.60 13.24 -23.24
N GLY A 2 46.85 13.35 -22.14
CA GLY A 2 45.45 12.93 -22.08
C GLY A 2 44.49 14.03 -22.58
N LEU A 3 43.19 13.78 -22.37
CA LEU A 3 41.99 14.51 -22.86
C LEU A 3 41.61 14.18 -24.32
N LEU A 4 40.39 13.78 -24.67
CA LEU A 4 39.10 14.23 -24.13
C LEU A 4 38.13 13.10 -23.76
N CYS A 5 37.50 13.31 -22.61
CA CYS A 5 36.42 12.54 -22.03
C CYS A 5 35.18 12.48 -22.95
N LEU A 6 34.64 11.26 -23.08
CA LEU A 6 33.26 10.99 -23.48
C LEU A 6 32.30 11.73 -22.54
N PHE A 7 31.63 12.77 -23.03
CA PHE A 7 30.47 13.36 -22.37
C PHE A 7 29.21 12.57 -22.74
N THR A 8 29.06 11.36 -22.18
CA THR A 8 27.73 10.73 -22.06
C THR A 8 27.04 11.35 -20.86
N VAL A 9 26.26 12.39 -21.12
CA VAL A 9 25.31 12.96 -20.16
C VAL A 9 24.24 11.91 -19.89
N PHE A 10 24.36 11.23 -18.76
CA PHE A 10 23.30 10.36 -18.25
C PHE A 10 22.08 11.25 -17.94
N LEU A 11 20.99 11.03 -18.68
CA LEU A 11 19.67 11.53 -18.32
C LEU A 11 19.25 10.84 -17.02
N THR A 12 19.65 11.39 -15.89
CA THR A 12 19.10 11.01 -14.59
C THR A 12 17.67 11.56 -14.55
N GLY A 13 16.69 10.71 -14.88
CA GLY A 13 15.29 10.98 -14.58
C GLY A 13 15.16 11.31 -13.08
N CYS A 14 14.20 12.17 -12.72
CA CYS A 14 13.91 12.49 -11.32
C CYS A 14 13.53 11.20 -10.57
N GLN A 15 14.53 10.56 -9.96
CA GLN A 15 14.32 9.49 -8.98
C GLN A 15 14.10 10.21 -7.65
N THR A 16 12.84 10.27 -7.20
CA THR A 16 12.51 10.72 -5.86
C THR A 16 13.20 9.78 -4.87
N MET A 17 14.34 10.18 -4.31
CA MET A 17 14.97 9.44 -3.23
C MET A 17 14.02 9.43 -2.04
N GLY A 18 13.52 8.24 -1.68
CA GLY A 18 12.59 8.06 -0.56
C GLY A 18 11.12 7.83 -0.94
N GLY A 19 10.78 7.86 -2.23
CA GLY A 19 9.46 7.46 -2.73
C GLY A 19 9.60 6.23 -3.62
N GLY A 20 9.30 5.04 -3.11
CA GLY A 20 9.28 3.83 -3.92
C GLY A 20 8.42 4.08 -5.18
N VAL A 21 8.93 3.71 -6.35
CA VAL A 21 8.14 3.73 -7.58
C VAL A 21 6.94 2.83 -7.33
N ILE A 22 5.75 3.41 -7.23
CA ILE A 22 4.55 2.61 -7.05
C ILE A 22 4.38 1.76 -8.33
N PRO A 23 4.21 0.43 -8.22
CA PRO A 23 4.07 -0.42 -9.39
C PRO A 23 2.95 0.10 -10.31
N SER A 24 3.18 0.07 -11.64
CA SER A 24 2.21 0.58 -12.62
C SER A 24 0.84 -0.09 -12.51
N ALA A 25 0.80 -1.35 -12.06
CA ALA A 25 -0.41 -2.12 -11.80
C ALA A 25 -1.33 -1.49 -10.74
N GLU A 26 -0.81 -0.65 -9.85
CA GLU A 26 -1.61 0.05 -8.84
C GLU A 26 -2.44 1.21 -9.43
N TYR A 27 -2.20 1.58 -10.68
CA TYR A 27 -2.94 2.61 -11.41
C TYR A 27 -3.97 2.02 -12.39
N GLU A 28 -4.01 0.69 -12.53
CA GLU A 28 -4.96 0.02 -13.41
C GLU A 28 -6.40 0.11 -12.86
N LYS A 29 -7.38 0.00 -13.77
CA LYS A 29 -8.79 -0.03 -13.38
C LYS A 29 -9.08 -1.31 -12.63
N PHE A 30 -9.64 -1.17 -11.44
CA PHE A 30 -10.13 -2.30 -10.64
C PHE A 30 -11.61 -2.59 -10.93
N THR A 31 -11.97 -3.87 -11.06
CA THR A 31 -13.36 -4.33 -11.10
C THR A 31 -13.60 -5.30 -9.93
N PRO A 32 -14.50 -4.99 -9.00
CA PRO A 32 -14.73 -5.85 -7.84
C PRO A 32 -15.39 -7.17 -8.23
N LYS A 33 -15.08 -8.24 -7.48
CA LYS A 33 -15.71 -9.56 -7.63
C LYS A 33 -17.24 -9.45 -7.55
N PRO A 34 -18.02 -10.37 -8.13
CA PRO A 34 -19.46 -10.48 -7.88
C PRO A 34 -19.78 -10.62 -6.39
N THR A 35 -20.93 -10.10 -5.94
CA THR A 35 -21.32 -10.00 -4.52
C THR A 35 -21.27 -11.34 -3.78
N ASP A 36 -21.62 -12.44 -4.45
CA ASP A 36 -21.57 -13.82 -3.94
C ASP A 36 -20.15 -14.33 -3.69
N LYS A 37 -19.14 -13.69 -4.29
CA LYS A 37 -17.71 -14.03 -4.18
C LYS A 37 -16.91 -13.03 -3.34
N ARG A 38 -17.56 -12.04 -2.72
CA ARG A 38 -16.91 -11.08 -1.82
C ARG A 38 -16.95 -11.59 -0.39
N ILE A 39 -15.92 -11.25 0.39
CA ILE A 39 -15.97 -11.43 1.85
C ILE A 39 -17.00 -10.46 2.46
N MET A 40 -17.12 -9.27 1.88
CA MET A 40 -18.10 -8.25 2.23
C MET A 40 -19.15 -8.13 1.13
N LYS A 41 -20.37 -8.61 1.37
CA LYS A 41 -21.47 -8.49 0.39
C LYS A 41 -21.82 -7.02 0.16
N GLU A 42 -21.95 -6.29 1.25
CA GLU A 42 -22.08 -4.83 1.26
C GLU A 42 -20.79 -4.22 1.80
N VAL A 43 -20.34 -3.16 1.15
CA VAL A 43 -19.05 -2.54 1.43
C VAL A 43 -19.19 -1.61 2.63
N ASN A 44 -18.66 -2.05 3.77
CA ASN A 44 -18.57 -1.27 5.00
C ASN A 44 -17.10 -0.94 5.31
N LEU A 45 -16.66 0.26 4.91
CA LEU A 45 -15.29 0.73 5.10
C LEU A 45 -15.23 1.74 6.24
N ARG A 46 -14.21 1.62 7.08
CA ARG A 46 -13.76 2.68 7.99
C ARG A 46 -12.33 3.06 7.63
N TRP A 47 -12.02 4.35 7.71
CA TRP A 47 -10.66 4.84 7.56
C TRP A 47 -10.15 5.36 8.91
N GLU A 48 -9.01 4.87 9.34
CA GLU A 48 -8.29 5.30 10.54
C GLU A 48 -6.92 5.88 10.16
N VAL A 49 -6.61 7.05 10.70
CA VAL A 49 -5.31 7.70 10.52
C VAL A 49 -4.49 7.51 11.78
N ARG A 50 -3.25 7.02 11.66
CA ARG A 50 -2.38 6.69 12.78
C ARG A 50 -0.97 7.27 12.61
N ASP A 51 -0.34 7.59 13.74
CA ASP A 51 1.07 8.00 13.78
C ASP A 51 2.02 6.80 13.75
N ASP A 52 1.56 5.63 14.24
CA ASP A 52 2.31 4.38 14.32
C ASP A 52 1.92 3.39 13.19
N VAL A 53 1.55 3.90 12.00
CA VAL A 53 1.01 3.08 10.91
C VAL A 53 1.92 1.90 10.54
N ALA A 54 3.23 2.11 10.46
CA ALA A 54 4.18 1.06 10.08
C ALA A 54 4.19 -0.09 11.08
N GLN A 55 4.22 0.22 12.38
CA GLN A 55 4.21 -0.77 13.44
C GLN A 55 2.86 -1.49 13.54
N TYR A 56 1.77 -0.73 13.47
CA TYR A 56 0.42 -1.27 13.50
C TYR A 56 0.17 -2.22 12.33
N CYS A 57 0.49 -1.78 11.12
CA CYS A 57 0.29 -2.57 9.92
C CYS A 57 1.22 -3.78 9.88
N ALA A 58 2.51 -3.63 10.18
CA ALA A 58 3.42 -4.77 10.26
C ALA A 58 2.91 -5.88 11.21
N LYS A 59 2.36 -5.48 12.36
CA LYS A 59 1.74 -6.42 13.30
C LYS A 59 0.47 -7.05 12.73
N SER A 60 -0.41 -6.25 12.14
CA SER A 60 -1.70 -6.69 11.58
C SER A 60 -1.56 -7.59 10.36
N ILE A 61 -0.40 -7.58 9.70
CA ILE A 61 -0.09 -8.43 8.55
C ILE A 61 0.82 -9.62 8.87
N GLY A 62 1.14 -9.83 10.15
CA GLY A 62 2.03 -10.89 10.58
C GLY A 62 3.44 -10.76 10.02
N MET A 63 3.88 -9.55 9.67
CA MET A 63 5.20 -9.29 9.13
C MET A 63 6.26 -9.49 10.22
N GLY A 64 7.32 -10.25 9.89
CA GLY A 64 8.47 -10.39 10.79
C GLY A 64 9.14 -9.05 11.06
N ARG A 65 9.72 -8.88 12.25
CA ARG A 65 10.38 -7.62 12.68
C ARG A 65 11.43 -7.12 11.68
N GLU A 66 12.21 -8.02 11.10
CA GLU A 66 13.26 -7.68 10.14
C GLU A 66 12.68 -7.13 8.83
N GLN A 67 11.68 -7.81 8.27
CA GLN A 67 10.96 -7.37 7.08
C GLN A 67 10.27 -6.01 7.29
N ALA A 68 9.67 -5.80 8.46
CA ALA A 68 9.02 -4.54 8.81
C ALA A 68 10.00 -3.37 8.95
N TYR A 69 11.26 -3.64 9.26
CA TYR A 69 12.32 -2.64 9.32
C TYR A 69 12.85 -2.27 7.94
N ILE A 70 12.99 -3.26 7.04
CA ILE A 70 13.52 -3.06 5.68
C ILE A 70 12.48 -2.41 4.77
N THR A 71 11.23 -2.86 4.84
CA THR A 71 10.10 -2.38 4.02
C THR A 71 8.91 -2.04 4.91
N PRO A 72 8.95 -0.92 5.64
CA PRO A 72 7.85 -0.55 6.53
C PRO A 72 6.56 -0.31 5.71
N PRO A 73 5.43 -0.93 6.09
CA PRO A 73 4.17 -0.65 5.43
C PRO A 73 3.71 0.78 5.72
N VAL A 74 3.19 1.46 4.71
CA VAL A 74 2.68 2.84 4.82
C VAL A 74 1.17 2.91 5.00
N ALA A 75 0.49 1.79 4.74
CA ALA A 75 -0.94 1.58 4.93
C ALA A 75 -1.24 0.07 5.05
N CYS A 76 -2.45 -0.27 5.49
CA CYS A 76 -2.98 -1.64 5.46
C CYS A 76 -4.51 -1.68 5.56
N ALA A 77 -5.12 -2.75 5.04
CA ALA A 77 -6.52 -3.11 5.22
C ALA A 77 -6.70 -4.25 6.23
N VAL A 78 -7.47 -4.01 7.29
CA VAL A 78 -7.71 -4.96 8.38
C VAL A 78 -9.19 -5.35 8.44
N TRP A 79 -9.48 -6.66 8.46
CA TRP A 79 -10.85 -7.16 8.57
C TRP A 79 -11.29 -7.34 10.03
N HIS A 80 -12.30 -6.58 10.45
CA HIS A 80 -12.91 -6.73 11.78
C HIS A 80 -14.12 -7.65 11.71
N VAL A 81 -13.90 -8.94 12.01
CA VAL A 81 -14.91 -10.01 11.94
C VAL A 81 -16.19 -9.68 12.71
N GLN A 82 -16.08 -9.18 13.95
CA GLN A 82 -17.24 -8.92 14.82
C GLN A 82 -18.15 -7.81 14.30
N ARG A 83 -17.57 -6.80 13.64
CA ARG A 83 -18.28 -5.62 13.12
C ARG A 83 -18.60 -5.74 11.64
N GLN A 84 -18.11 -6.80 10.99
CA GLN A 84 -18.18 -7.01 9.54
C GLN A 84 -17.76 -5.76 8.74
N GLU A 85 -16.67 -5.13 9.16
CA GLU A 85 -16.12 -3.91 8.56
C GLU A 85 -14.67 -4.12 8.13
N CYS A 86 -14.27 -3.49 7.02
CA CYS A 86 -12.86 -3.34 6.66
C CYS A 86 -12.35 -2.00 7.16
N VAL A 87 -11.26 -2.01 7.92
CA VAL A 87 -10.60 -0.79 8.39
C VAL A 87 -9.35 -0.57 7.58
N ILE A 88 -9.32 0.53 6.83
CA ILE A 88 -8.14 1.01 6.14
C ILE A 88 -7.37 1.89 7.13
N VAL A 89 -6.09 1.60 7.30
CA VAL A 89 -5.21 2.34 8.19
C VAL A 89 -4.12 3.01 7.38
N THR A 90 -3.93 4.31 7.55
CA THR A 90 -2.87 5.08 6.88
C THR A 90 -2.09 5.95 7.85
N GLY A 91 -0.92 6.43 7.42
CA GLY A 91 -0.25 7.56 8.05
C GLY A 91 -1.03 8.88 7.89
N LYS A 92 -0.57 9.93 8.58
CA LYS A 92 -1.08 11.31 8.43
C LYS A 92 -1.02 11.82 6.98
N GLU A 93 0.05 11.44 6.28
CA GLU A 93 0.21 11.69 4.86
C GLU A 93 0.05 10.37 4.10
N THR A 94 -0.82 10.36 3.10
CA THR A 94 -1.05 9.19 2.25
C THR A 94 -1.33 9.63 0.82
N SER A 95 -1.10 8.73 -0.13
CA SER A 95 -1.45 8.96 -1.53
C SER A 95 -2.80 8.31 -1.86
N HIS A 96 -3.48 8.84 -2.88
CA HIS A 96 -4.68 8.21 -3.43
C HIS A 96 -4.42 6.77 -3.91
N VAL A 97 -3.18 6.48 -4.32
CA VAL A 97 -2.78 5.15 -4.80
C VAL A 97 -2.67 4.17 -3.64
N ALA A 98 -2.03 4.57 -2.53
CA ALA A 98 -1.97 3.76 -1.32
C ALA A 98 -3.38 3.53 -0.74
N LEU A 99 -4.20 4.58 -0.67
CA LEU A 99 -5.59 4.44 -0.22
C LEU A 99 -6.39 3.50 -1.14
N GLY A 100 -6.26 3.65 -2.45
CA GLY A 100 -6.93 2.81 -3.44
C GLY A 100 -6.49 1.33 -3.39
N HIS A 101 -5.20 1.09 -3.15
CA HIS A 101 -4.65 -0.25 -2.92
C HIS A 101 -5.32 -0.94 -1.73
N GLU A 102 -5.47 -0.25 -0.59
CA GLU A 102 -6.13 -0.82 0.58
C GLU A 102 -7.64 -1.02 0.37
N VAL A 103 -8.31 -0.09 -0.33
CA VAL A 103 -9.71 -0.28 -0.73
C VAL A 103 -9.85 -1.56 -1.57
N ARG A 104 -8.96 -1.80 -2.53
CA ARG A 104 -8.96 -3.02 -3.35
C ARG A 104 -8.88 -4.28 -2.49
N HIS A 105 -7.97 -4.32 -1.50
CA HIS A 105 -7.88 -5.43 -0.55
C HIS A 105 -9.22 -5.70 0.17
N CYS A 106 -9.94 -4.65 0.57
CA CYS A 106 -11.26 -4.78 1.19
C CYS A 106 -12.29 -5.46 0.26
N PHE A 107 -12.26 -5.18 -1.05
CA PHE A 107 -13.18 -5.78 -2.01
C PHE A 107 -12.81 -7.23 -2.38
N GLU A 108 -11.52 -7.51 -2.50
CA GLU A 108 -11.05 -8.81 -2.99
C GLU A 108 -10.91 -9.86 -1.90
N GLY A 109 -10.79 -9.43 -0.64
CA GLY A 109 -10.66 -10.31 0.50
C GLY A 109 -9.24 -10.78 0.79
N HIS A 110 -8.23 -10.10 0.24
CA HIS A 110 -6.81 -10.33 0.55
C HIS A 110 -6.43 -9.62 1.86
N PHE A 111 -7.23 -9.84 2.90
CA PHE A 111 -6.97 -9.26 4.20
C PHE A 111 -5.76 -9.88 4.86
N HIS A 112 -5.11 -9.04 5.63
CA HIS A 112 -4.11 -9.41 6.59
C HIS A 112 -4.77 -9.60 7.96
N LYS A 113 -4.38 -10.64 8.72
CA LYS A 113 -5.00 -11.06 9.98
C LYS A 113 -4.09 -10.81 11.17
#